data_AF-A0A221RAK7-F1
#
_entry.id   AF-A0A221RAK7-F1
#
_cell.length_a   1.000
_cell.length_b   1.000
_cell.length_c   1.000
_cell.angle_alpha   90.00
_cell.angle_beta   90.00
_cell.angle_gamma   90.00
#
_symmetry.space_group_name_H-M   'P 1'
#
loop_
_entity.id
_entity.type
_entity.pdbx_description
1 polymer ?
#
loop_
_entity_poly.entity_id
_entity_poly.type
_entity_poly.pdbx_seq_one_letter_code
_entity_poly.pdbx_strand_id
1 'polypeptide(L)'
;MGMDIAANGADGQWKLTRKAMDEAGLKIGDVWLRYFSLSGAAGEYELEAYLSGLVTLPPIQRDLVSHAVNELIDERPPPRKAPYSDELGEGRQQ
;
A
#
# COMPACT_ATOMS: atom_id res chain seq x y z
N MET A 1 -32.34 10.74 13.26
CA MET A 1 -31.03 11.41 13.42
C MET A 1 -30.03 10.33 13.81
N GLY A 2 -29.47 9.66 12.81
CA GLY A 2 -28.52 8.57 12.98
C GLY A 2 -27.28 8.94 12.19
N MET A 3 -26.37 9.65 12.84
CA MET A 3 -25.04 9.93 12.34
C MET A 3 -24.04 9.07 13.14
N ASP A 4 -22.92 8.74 12.50
CA ASP A 4 -21.64 8.42 13.14
C ASP A 4 -21.29 6.98 13.52
N ILE A 5 -21.49 6.00 12.61
CA ILE A 5 -20.73 4.72 12.69
C ILE A 5 -19.90 4.44 11.42
N ALA A 6 -20.27 4.98 10.26
CA ALA A 6 -19.57 4.70 8.99
C ALA A 6 -18.39 5.66 8.69
N ALA A 7 -18.34 6.83 9.33
CA ALA A 7 -17.29 7.83 9.07
C ALA A 7 -15.91 7.41 9.61
N ASN A 8 -15.85 6.57 10.65
CA ASN A 8 -14.60 6.28 11.35
C ASN A 8 -13.67 5.29 10.61
N GLY A 9 -14.18 4.52 9.64
CA GLY A 9 -13.36 3.62 8.79
C GLY A 9 -12.91 4.26 7.48
N ALA A 10 -13.78 5.09 6.89
CA ALA A 10 -13.59 5.79 5.62
C ALA A 10 -12.47 6.86 5.67
N ASP A 11 -12.34 7.56 6.80
CA ASP A 11 -11.36 8.62 7.00
C ASP A 11 -9.97 8.07 7.36
N GLY A 12 -9.89 6.76 7.66
CA GLY A 12 -8.66 6.05 8.00
C GLY A 12 -8.05 5.23 6.86
N GLN A 13 -8.82 4.86 5.83
CA GLN A 13 -8.33 4.00 4.75
C GLN A 13 -7.09 4.57 4.06
N TRP A 14 -7.11 5.86 3.71
CA TRP A 14 -5.96 6.51 3.07
C TRP A 14 -4.70 6.45 3.95
N LYS A 15 -4.83 6.55 5.28
CA LYS A 15 -3.69 6.47 6.22
C LYS A 15 -3.09 5.07 6.23
N LEU A 16 -3.94 4.04 6.24
CA LEU A 16 -3.51 2.65 6.22
C LEU A 16 -2.87 2.29 4.87
N THR A 17 -3.47 2.72 3.76
CA THR A 17 -2.91 2.55 2.42
C THR A 17 -1.57 3.27 2.30
N ARG A 18 -1.46 4.51 2.77
CA ARG A 18 -0.20 5.27 2.77
C ARG A 18 0.87 4.59 3.61
N LYS A 19 0.51 4.11 4.81
CA LYS A 19 1.43 3.36 5.67
C LYS A 19 1.96 2.10 4.97
N ALA A 20 1.10 1.34 4.31
CA ALA A 20 1.51 0.16 3.55
C ALA A 20 2.46 0.52 2.40
N MET A 21 2.21 1.64 1.69
CA MET A 21 3.13 2.16 0.68
C MET A 21 4.50 2.50 1.27
N ASP A 22 4.54 3.18 2.42
CA ASP A 22 5.78 3.59 3.06
C ASP A 22 6.59 2.37 3.55
N GLU A 23 5.92 1.38 4.18
CA GLU A 23 6.55 0.13 4.63
C GLU A 23 7.08 -0.71 3.46
N ALA A 24 6.35 -0.72 2.35
CA ALA A 24 6.79 -1.34 1.13
C ALA A 24 7.76 -0.46 0.34
N GLY A 25 8.01 0.80 0.67
CA GLY A 25 8.83 1.69 -0.18
C GLY A 25 8.30 1.80 -1.61
N LEU A 26 6.98 1.95 -1.78
CA LEU A 26 6.33 2.22 -3.06
C LEU A 26 6.35 3.71 -3.36
N LYS A 27 6.56 4.07 -4.63
CA LYS A 27 6.47 5.46 -5.08
C LYS A 27 5.06 5.75 -5.55
N ILE A 28 4.63 7.00 -5.39
CA ILE A 28 3.29 7.45 -5.80
C ILE A 28 3.02 7.19 -7.28
N GLY A 29 4.00 7.47 -8.16
CA GLY A 29 3.86 7.24 -9.59
C GLY A 29 3.64 5.76 -9.96
N ASP A 30 4.30 4.83 -9.28
CA ASP A 30 4.11 3.39 -9.53
C ASP A 30 2.70 2.94 -9.12
N VAL A 31 2.23 3.42 -7.96
CA VAL A 31 0.86 3.18 -7.48
C VAL A 31 -0.16 3.80 -8.42
N TRP A 32 0.08 5.03 -8.88
CA TRP A 32 -0.80 5.70 -9.83
C TRP A 32 -0.92 4.94 -11.16
N LEU A 33 0.21 4.49 -11.74
CA LEU A 33 0.19 3.72 -12.98
C LEU A 33 -0.58 2.40 -12.84
N ARG A 34 -0.41 1.70 -11.70
CA ARG A 34 -1.17 0.47 -11.42
C ARG A 34 -2.66 0.77 -11.23
N TYR A 35 -3.00 1.78 -10.43
CA TYR A 35 -4.37 2.25 -10.22
C TYR A 35 -5.06 2.66 -11.52
N PHE A 36 -4.36 3.39 -12.39
CA PHE A 36 -4.87 3.80 -13.71
C PHE A 36 -5.18 2.58 -14.59
N SER A 37 -4.30 1.57 -14.57
CA SER A 37 -4.51 0.30 -15.29
C SER A 37 -5.72 -0.48 -14.78
N LEU A 38 -6.16 -0.23 -13.53
CA LEU A 38 -7.37 -0.78 -12.93
C LEU A 38 -8.62 0.11 -13.17
N SER A 39 -8.60 0.95 -14.22
CA SER A 39 -9.65 1.93 -14.52
C SER A 39 -9.84 3.01 -13.45
N GLY A 40 -8.77 3.35 -12.73
CA GLY A 40 -8.72 4.48 -11.83
C GLY A 40 -8.98 5.81 -12.55
N ALA A 41 -9.86 6.63 -12.00
CA ALA A 41 -10.32 7.88 -12.64
C ALA A 41 -9.55 9.13 -12.19
N ALA A 42 -8.82 9.07 -11.07
CA ALA A 42 -8.08 10.20 -10.51
C ALA A 42 -6.71 10.36 -11.18
N GLY A 43 -6.26 11.61 -11.29
CA GLY A 43 -4.88 11.93 -11.72
C GLY A 43 -3.86 11.64 -10.63
N GLU A 44 -2.57 11.62 -10.97
CA GLU A 44 -1.47 11.35 -10.02
C GLU A 44 -1.49 12.34 -8.84
N TYR A 45 -1.64 13.64 -9.11
CA TYR A 45 -1.72 14.67 -8.07
C TYR A 45 -2.96 14.55 -7.18
N GLU A 46 -4.08 14.12 -7.74
CA GLU A 46 -5.32 13.91 -6.98
C GLU A 46 -5.20 12.67 -6.08
N LEU A 47 -4.54 11.62 -6.58
CA LEU A 47 -4.17 10.44 -5.83
C LEU A 47 -3.21 10.78 -4.67
N GLU A 48 -2.21 11.62 -4.92
CA GLU A 48 -1.29 12.12 -3.90
C GLU A 48 -2.02 12.93 -2.83
N ALA A 49 -2.92 13.83 -3.23
CA ALA A 49 -3.74 14.61 -2.31
C ALA A 49 -4.63 13.71 -1.44
N TYR A 50 -5.22 12.66 -2.03
CA TYR A 50 -6.00 11.65 -1.30
C TYR A 50 -5.15 10.91 -0.27
N LEU A 51 -3.98 10.41 -0.67
CA LEU A 51 -3.04 9.70 0.20
C LEU A 51 -2.33 10.60 1.23
N SER A 52 -2.56 11.90 1.15
CA SER A 52 -2.14 12.91 2.14
C SER A 52 -3.31 13.38 3.02
N GLY A 53 -4.52 12.87 2.80
CA GLY A 53 -5.73 13.25 3.52
C GLY A 53 -6.27 14.63 3.18
N LEU A 54 -5.80 15.25 2.09
CA LEU A 54 -6.21 16.59 1.66
C LEU A 54 -7.54 16.59 0.90
N VAL A 55 -7.86 15.47 0.24
CA VAL A 55 -9.12 15.25 -0.47
C VAL A 55 -9.69 13.87 -0.16
N THR A 56 -10.98 13.68 -0.43
CA THR A 56 -11.63 12.37 -0.30
C THR A 56 -12.05 11.87 -1.67
N LEU A 57 -11.62 10.67 -2.04
CA LEU A 57 -12.08 9.99 -3.24
C LEU A 57 -13.38 9.21 -2.99
N PRO A 58 -14.18 8.95 -4.04
CA PRO A 58 -15.32 8.02 -3.93
C PRO A 58 -14.89 6.65 -3.39
N PRO A 59 -15.74 5.92 -2.64
CA PRO A 59 -15.40 4.61 -2.05
C PRO A 59 -14.71 3.64 -3.02
N ILE A 60 -15.28 3.45 -4.21
CA ILE A 60 -14.72 2.56 -5.23
C ILE A 60 -13.31 2.98 -5.66
N GLN A 61 -13.04 4.28 -5.75
CA GLN A 61 -11.73 4.78 -6.13
C GLN A 61 -10.72 4.51 -5.02
N ARG A 62 -11.11 4.70 -3.74
CA ARG A 62 -10.26 4.39 -2.58
C ARG A 62 -9.86 2.92 -2.53
N ASP A 63 -10.82 2.03 -2.80
CA ASP A 63 -10.57 0.58 -2.84
C ASP A 63 -9.64 0.19 -3.98
N LEU A 64 -9.77 0.83 -5.16
CA LEU A 64 -8.84 0.64 -6.27
C LEU A 64 -7.42 1.09 -5.91
N VAL A 65 -7.24 2.17 -5.14
CA VAL A 65 -5.90 2.56 -4.64
C VAL A 65 -5.34 1.49 -3.73
N SER A 66 -6.13 1.02 -2.75
CA SER A 66 -5.70 -0.05 -1.85
C SER A 66 -5.36 -1.33 -2.61
N HIS A 67 -6.13 -1.68 -3.64
CA HIS A 67 -5.87 -2.85 -4.47
C HIS A 67 -4.59 -2.69 -5.29
N ALA A 68 -4.36 -1.53 -5.90
CA ALA A 68 -3.12 -1.24 -6.62
C ALA A 68 -1.88 -1.34 -5.72
N VAL A 69 -1.97 -0.85 -4.48
CA VAL A 69 -0.90 -0.98 -3.49
C VAL A 69 -0.64 -2.44 -3.13
N ASN A 70 -1.69 -3.22 -2.88
CA ASN A 70 -1.56 -4.64 -2.54
C ASN A 70 -0.91 -5.43 -3.68
N GLU A 71 -1.35 -5.24 -4.93
CA GLU A 71 -0.74 -5.90 -6.10
C GLU A 71 0.76 -5.61 -6.21
N LEU A 72 1.17 -4.36 -5.99
CA LEU A 72 2.59 -3.97 -6.03
C LEU A 72 3.40 -4.51 -4.85
N ILE A 73 2.76 -4.81 -3.72
CA ILE A 73 3.39 -5.47 -2.57
C ILE A 73 3.56 -6.96 -2.87
N ASP A 74 2.53 -7.61 -3.40
CA ASP A 74 2.51 -9.04 -3.69
C ASP A 74 3.51 -9.43 -4.80
N GLU A 75 3.86 -8.51 -5.69
CA GLU A 75 4.91 -8.68 -6.69
C GLU A 75 6.33 -8.69 -6.10
N ARG A 76 6.51 -8.31 -4.83
CA ARG A 76 7.84 -8.28 -4.20
C ARG A 76 8.19 -9.63 -3.60
N PRO A 77 9.48 -10.04 -3.69
CA PRO A 77 9.92 -11.22 -2.96
C PRO A 77 9.70 -11.01 -1.46
N PRO A 78 9.32 -12.06 -0.72
CA PRO A 78 9.17 -11.96 0.73
C PRO A 78 10.51 -11.52 1.37
N PRO A 79 10.45 -10.82 2.52
CA PRO A 79 11.65 -10.44 3.24
C PRO A 79 12.58 -11.64 3.48
N ARG A 80 13.89 -11.40 3.37
CA ARG A 80 14.88 -12.44 3.71
C ARG A 80 14.66 -12.87 5.15
N LYS A 81 14.54 -14.18 5.36
CA LYS A 81 14.52 -14.77 6.70
C LYS A 81 15.94 -14.71 7.27
N ALA A 82 16.04 -14.54 8.59
CA ALA A 82 17.32 -14.62 9.27
C ALA A 82 17.92 -16.03 9.07
N PRO A 83 19.19 -16.15 8.65
CA PRO A 83 19.83 -17.45 8.50
C PRO A 83 20.03 -18.10 9.87
N TYR A 84 19.90 -19.42 9.93
CA TYR A 84 20.26 -20.18 11.13
C TYR A 84 21.77 -20.41 11.20
N SER A 85 22.31 -20.61 12.41
CA SER A 85 23.75 -20.82 12.60
C SER A 85 24.31 -22.04 11.85
N ASP A 86 23.48 -23.07 11.59
CA ASP A 86 23.84 -24.26 10.82
C ASP A 86 23.87 -24.01 9.30
N GLU A 87 23.06 -23.08 8.80
CA GLU A 87 23.09 -22.59 7.41
C GLU A 87 24.32 -21.71 7.13
N LEU A 88 24.93 -21.14 8.16
CA LEU A 88 26.11 -20.27 8.05
C LEU A 88 27.42 -21.04 7.85
N GLY A 89 27.39 -22.37 7.85
CA GLY A 89 28.56 -23.19 7.56
C GLY A 89 29.74 -22.83 8.46
N GLU A 90 29.57 -22.96 9.78
CA GLU A 90 30.72 -23.01 10.68
C GLU A 90 31.59 -24.19 10.25
N GLY A 91 32.64 -23.87 9.48
CA GLY A 91 33.53 -24.84 8.88
C GLY A 91 34.12 -25.73 9.96
N ARG A 92 33.61 -26.96 10.07
CA ARG A 92 34.41 -28.06 10.62
C ARG A 92 35.53 -28.34 9.64
N GLN A 93 36.64 -27.61 9.79
CA GLN A 93 37.93 -28.21 9.52
C GLN A 93 38.26 -29.12 10.71
N GLN A 94 38.56 -30.37 10.35
CA GLN A 94 39.16 -31.47 11.13
C GLN A 94 38.17 -32.52 11.65
#